data_AF-A0A523UTW2-F1
#
_entry.id   AF-A0A523UTW2-F1
#
_cell.length_a   1.000
_cell.length_b   1.000
_cell.length_c   1.000
_cell.angle_alpha   90.00
_cell.angle_beta   90.00
_cell.angle_gamma   90.00
#
_symmetry.space_group_name_H-M   'P 1'
#
loop_
_entity.id
_entity.type
_entity.pdbx_description
1 polymer ?
#
loop_
_entity_poly.entity_id
_entity_poly.type
_entity_poly.pdbx_seq_one_letter_code
_entity_poly.pdbx_strand_id
1 'polypeptide(L)'
;MYQPRTYRHWVKGDDLVVCNVVVKETDLYLRATSNLRRKAHRMVLKYRDSLERYIARHPDFLTSLEPLEVEKDAPKIVRDMA
;
A
#
# COMPACT_ATOMS: atom_id res chain seq x y z
N MET A 1 -17.32 1.00 11.21
CA MET A 1 -17.33 -0.08 12.22
C MET A 1 -15.94 -0.71 12.24
N TYR A 2 -15.29 -0.82 13.40
CA TYR A 2 -13.99 -1.49 13.52
C TYR A 2 -14.18 -3.01 13.51
N GLN A 3 -13.41 -3.73 12.68
CA GLN A 3 -13.37 -5.19 12.69
C GLN A 3 -12.00 -5.66 13.23
N PRO A 4 -11.97 -6.52 14.27
CA PRO A 4 -10.72 -7.05 14.80
C PRO A 4 -10.02 -7.94 13.78
N ARG A 5 -8.70 -7.75 13.61
CA ARG A 5 -7.89 -8.43 12.58
C ARG A 5 -7.33 -9.76 13.07
N THR A 6 -8.23 -10.64 13.49
CA THR A 6 -7.88 -11.94 14.11
C THR A 6 -7.05 -12.83 13.19
N TYR A 7 -7.25 -12.75 11.87
CA TYR A 7 -6.48 -13.47 10.85
C TYR A 7 -4.96 -13.26 10.95
N ARG A 8 -4.49 -12.12 11.49
CA ARG A 8 -3.05 -11.81 11.63
C ARG A 8 -2.33 -12.75 12.61
N HIS A 9 -3.07 -13.39 13.51
CA HIS A 9 -2.55 -14.35 14.47
C HIS A 9 -2.45 -15.78 13.91
N TRP A 10 -2.99 -16.05 12.71
CA TRP A 10 -2.96 -17.40 12.12
C TRP A 10 -1.62 -17.73 11.46
N VAL A 11 -0.81 -16.72 11.19
CA VAL A 11 0.48 -16.87 10.49
C VAL A 11 1.55 -17.35 11.49
N LYS A 12 2.37 -18.33 11.11
CA LYS A 12 3.56 -18.80 11.88
C LYS A 12 4.81 -18.00 11.51
N GLY A 13 5.86 -18.01 12.35
CA GLY A 13 7.15 -17.35 12.08
C GLY A 13 7.73 -16.67 13.30
N ASP A 14 7.89 -17.42 14.38
CA ASP A 14 8.18 -16.91 15.73
C ASP A 14 9.59 -16.31 15.83
N ASP A 15 10.44 -16.57 14.84
CA ASP A 15 11.77 -16.02 14.62
C ASP A 15 11.77 -14.65 13.91
N LEU A 16 10.61 -14.18 13.42
CA LEU A 16 10.49 -12.93 12.67
C LEU A 16 10.03 -11.76 13.55
N VAL A 17 10.61 -10.58 13.29
CA VAL A 17 10.17 -9.32 13.87
C VAL A 17 8.87 -8.88 13.23
N VAL A 18 7.83 -8.73 14.07
CA VAL A 18 6.53 -8.21 13.65
C VAL A 18 6.51 -6.68 13.73
N CYS A 19 6.01 -6.02 12.68
CA CYS A 19 5.73 -4.59 12.74
C CYS A 19 4.47 -4.21 11.95
N ASN A 20 3.76 -3.20 12.47
CA ASN A 20 2.54 -2.66 11.87
C ASN A 20 2.80 -1.26 11.32
N VAL A 21 2.33 -0.99 10.11
CA VAL A 21 2.36 0.34 9.49
C VAL A 21 0.99 0.66 8.94
N VAL A 22 0.37 1.70 9.51
CA VAL A 22 -0.95 2.18 9.09
C VAL A 22 -0.82 3.62 8.65
N VAL A 23 -1.24 3.91 7.42
CA VAL A 23 -1.33 5.27 6.86
C VAL A 23 -2.66 5.36 6.10
N LYS A 24 -3.60 6.14 6.65
CA LYS A 24 -4.99 6.19 6.19
C LYS A 24 -5.56 4.76 6.03
N GLU A 25 -6.00 4.38 4.83
CA GLU A 25 -6.57 3.07 4.53
C GLU A 25 -5.51 1.97 4.34
N THR A 26 -4.25 2.34 4.07
CA THR A 26 -3.17 1.36 3.88
C THR A 26 -2.72 0.81 5.23
N ASP A 27 -3.01 -0.46 5.50
CA ASP A 27 -2.67 -1.15 6.75
C ASP A 27 -1.82 -2.40 6.48
N LEU A 28 -0.52 -2.29 6.73
CA LEU A 28 0.45 -3.35 6.53
C LEU A 28 0.75 -4.08 7.84
N TYR A 29 0.65 -5.41 7.80
CA TYR A 29 1.16 -6.34 8.81
C TYR A 29 2.42 -7.02 8.27
N LEU A 30 3.59 -6.63 8.77
CA LEU A 30 4.87 -7.09 8.26
C LEU A 30 5.54 -8.03 9.26
N ARG A 31 6.09 -9.14 8.75
CA ARG A 31 7.00 -10.02 9.47
C ARG A 31 8.27 -10.16 8.66
N ALA A 32 9.41 -9.85 9.25
CA ALA A 32 10.70 -9.88 8.56
C ALA A 32 11.83 -10.22 9.55
N THR A 33 13.00 -10.56 9.02
CA THR A 33 14.20 -10.83 9.83
C THR A 33 14.74 -9.61 10.59
N SER A 34 14.19 -8.42 10.33
CA SER A 34 14.54 -7.17 11.01
C SER A 34 13.35 -6.21 11.08
N ASN A 35 13.43 -5.21 11.95
CA ASN A 35 12.37 -4.20 12.06
C ASN A 35 12.36 -3.26 10.85
N LEU A 36 11.38 -3.44 9.97
CA LEU A 36 11.23 -2.63 8.76
C LEU A 36 10.29 -1.42 8.91
N ARG A 37 9.75 -1.15 10.11
CA ARG A 37 8.70 -0.15 10.34
C ARG A 37 9.00 1.20 9.71
N ARG A 38 10.20 1.75 9.94
CA ARG A 38 10.61 3.07 9.40
C ARG A 38 10.72 3.05 7.88
N LYS A 39 11.24 1.97 7.30
CA LYS A 39 11.36 1.83 5.84
C LYS A 39 9.99 1.72 5.21
N ALA A 40 9.14 0.82 5.71
CA ALA A 40 7.78 0.61 5.23
C ALA A 40 6.93 1.88 5.33
N HIS A 41 6.95 2.59 6.46
CA HIS A 41 6.21 3.85 6.61
C HIS A 41 6.60 4.90 5.55
N ARG A 42 7.91 5.07 5.29
CA ARG A 42 8.37 6.00 4.25
C ARG A 42 7.92 5.58 2.85
N MET A 43 7.96 4.28 2.54
CA MET A 43 7.53 3.78 1.24
C MET A 43 6.03 3.94 1.03
N VAL A 44 5.22 3.65 2.06
CA VAL A 44 3.77 3.85 2.01
C VAL A 44 3.45 5.32 1.73
N LEU A 45 4.06 6.26 2.46
CA LEU A 45 3.86 7.70 2.20
C LEU A 45 4.24 8.09 0.77
N LYS A 46 5.42 7.64 0.29
CA LYS A 46 5.90 7.94 -1.07
C LYS A 46 4.92 7.48 -2.15
N TYR A 47 4.47 6.22 -2.07
CA TYR A 47 3.62 5.65 -3.10
C TYR A 47 2.18 6.16 -3.01
N ARG A 48 1.66 6.38 -1.81
CA ARG A 48 0.36 7.03 -1.63
C ARG A 48 0.33 8.44 -2.19
N ASP A 49 1.33 9.27 -1.89
CA ASP A 49 1.43 10.62 -2.48
C ASP A 49 1.48 10.57 -4.02
N SER A 50 2.23 9.62 -4.58
CA SER A 50 2.28 9.43 -6.04
C SER A 50 0.91 9.07 -6.63
N LEU A 51 0.15 8.17 -5.98
CA LEU A 51 -1.20 7.78 -6.40
C LEU A 51 -2.21 8.90 -6.21
N GLU A 52 -2.24 9.53 -5.04
CA GLU A 52 -3.18 10.62 -4.70
C GLU A 52 -3.00 11.80 -5.68
N ARG A 53 -1.76 12.15 -6.05
CA ARG A 53 -1.48 13.19 -7.06
C ARG A 53 -1.84 12.79 -8.48
N TYR A 54 -1.75 11.51 -8.82
CA TYR A 54 -2.16 11.03 -10.14
C TYR A 54 -3.69 11.04 -10.24
N ILE A 55 -4.39 10.49 -9.24
CA ILE A 55 -5.85 10.50 -9.15
C ILE A 55 -6.41 11.93 -9.21
N ALA A 56 -5.76 12.90 -8.54
CA ALA A 56 -6.18 14.29 -8.60
C ALA A 56 -6.19 14.89 -10.03
N ARG A 57 -5.34 14.39 -10.92
CA ARG A 57 -5.25 14.80 -12.33
C ARG A 57 -6.06 13.90 -13.26
N HIS A 58 -6.27 12.63 -12.87
CA HIS A 58 -6.97 11.59 -13.62
C HIS A 58 -8.00 10.91 -12.71
N PRO A 59 -9.14 11.56 -12.40
CA PRO A 59 -10.11 11.05 -11.43
C PRO A 59 -10.66 9.66 -11.77
N ASP A 60 -10.81 9.38 -13.07
CA ASP A 60 -11.30 8.09 -13.57
C ASP A 60 -10.41 6.92 -13.14
N PHE A 61 -9.12 7.16 -12.87
CA PHE A 61 -8.19 6.13 -12.37
C PHE A 61 -8.63 5.55 -11.02
N LEU A 62 -9.38 6.31 -10.21
CA LEU A 62 -9.88 5.83 -8.93
C LEU A 62 -11.14 4.96 -9.06
N THR A 63 -11.98 5.24 -10.05
CA THR A 63 -13.36 4.73 -10.11
C THR A 63 -13.63 3.79 -11.27
N SER A 64 -12.71 3.68 -12.23
CA SER A 64 -12.90 2.80 -13.39
C SER A 64 -13.03 1.34 -12.98
N LEU A 65 -13.95 0.64 -13.65
CA LEU A 65 -14.12 -0.80 -13.58
C LEU A 65 -13.68 -1.48 -14.89
N GLU A 66 -13.11 -0.71 -15.80
CA GLU A 66 -12.55 -1.14 -17.08
C GLU A 66 -11.06 -0.73 -17.15
N PRO A 67 -10.24 -1.43 -17.96
CA PRO A 67 -8.84 -1.05 -18.16
C PRO A 67 -8.69 0.41 -18.61
N LEU A 68 -7.66 1.08 -18.10
CA LEU A 68 -7.35 2.46 -18.46
C LEU A 68 -5.97 2.54 -19.10
N GLU A 69 -5.88 3.23 -20.24
CA GLU A 69 -4.58 3.60 -20.77
C GLU A 69 -3.96 4.71 -19.91
N VAL A 70 -2.72 4.49 -19.48
CA VAL A 70 -1.95 5.45 -18.71
C VAL A 70 -0.73 5.92 -19.50
N GLU A 71 -0.32 7.15 -19.25
CA GLU A 71 0.79 7.76 -19.97
C GLU A 71 2.11 7.00 -19.71
N LYS A 72 3.01 6.97 -20.71
CA LYS A 72 4.30 6.27 -20.61
C LYS A 72 5.18 6.81 -19.47
N ASP A 73 5.04 8.09 -19.14
CA ASP A 73 5.74 8.79 -18.08
C ASP A 73 4.97 8.84 -16.76
N ALA A 74 3.80 8.21 -16.67
CA ALA A 74 3.06 8.07 -15.42
C ALA A 74 3.92 7.40 -14.34
N PRO A 75 3.69 7.71 -13.04
CA PRO A 75 4.42 7.10 -11.93
C PRO A 75 4.44 5.58 -12.06
N LYS A 76 5.58 4.94 -11.78
CA LYS A 76 5.71 3.48 -11.98
C LYS A 76 4.58 2.68 -11.32
N ILE A 77 4.18 3.05 -10.09
CA ILE A 77 3.09 2.36 -9.39
C ILE A 77 1.74 2.46 -10.12
N VAL A 78 1.45 3.58 -10.78
CA VAL A 78 0.26 3.75 -11.61
C VAL A 78 0.32 2.80 -12.81
N ARG A 79 1.47 2.77 -13.50
CA ARG A 79 1.69 1.88 -14.64
C ARG A 79 1.68 0.39 -14.29
N ASP A 80 2.05 0.04 -13.06
CA ASP A 80 2.00 -1.34 -12.58
C ASP A 80 0.56 -1.77 -12.22
N MET A 81 -0.36 -0.82 -12.03
CA MET A 81 -1.77 -1.08 -11.66
C MET A 81 -2.73 -1.06 -12.86
N ALA A 82 -2.41 -0.29 -13.89
CA ALA A 82 -3.23 -0.05 -15.08
C ALA A 82 -3.27 -1.24 -16.05
#